data_AF-A0A920R6C0-F1
#
_entry.id   AF-A0A920R6C0-F1
#
_cell.length_a   1.000
_cell.length_b   1.000
_cell.length_c   1.000
_cell.angle_alpha   90.00
_cell.angle_beta   90.00
_cell.angle_gamma   90.00
#
_symmetry.space_group_name_H-M   'P 1'
#
loop_
_entity.id
_entity.type
_entity.pdbx_description
1 polymer ?
#
loop_
_entity_poly.entity_id
_entity_poly.type
_entity_poly.pdbx_seq_one_letter_code
_entity_poly.pdbx_strand_id
1 'polypeptide(L)'
;MSGTVPTMIYYSLLILDPSIFYAASCIICALIALSIGSSWTVAGTVGIALIGASAGMGLSPEITAGAIISGAYFGDKMSPLSETTNLAPAVAGTDLFSHIGHMVWTTIPSIVIALVLFIFIGLNIDPVALQVTWRSRCA
;
A
#
# COMPACT_ATOMS: atom_id res chain seq x y z
N MET A 1 6.98 24.43 -25.62
CA MET A 1 6.19 23.50 -24.77
C MET A 1 7.16 22.50 -24.17
N SER A 2 7.74 22.81 -23.00
CA SER A 2 8.60 21.86 -22.30
C SER A 2 7.69 20.88 -21.57
N GLY A 3 7.35 19.79 -22.27
CA GLY A 3 6.41 18.76 -21.82
C GLY A 3 7.01 17.79 -20.81
N THR A 4 8.09 18.13 -20.10
CA THR A 4 8.80 17.21 -19.19
C THR A 4 7.87 16.65 -18.11
N VAL A 5 7.02 17.49 -17.50
CA VAL A 5 6.05 17.04 -16.49
C VAL A 5 4.97 16.12 -17.07
N PRO A 6 4.26 16.49 -18.17
CA PRO A 6 3.34 15.57 -18.86
C PRO A 6 4.00 14.25 -19.30
N THR A 7 5.24 14.28 -19.80
CA THR A 7 5.96 13.06 -20.20
C THR A 7 6.34 12.20 -19.01
N MET A 8 6.70 12.79 -17.86
CA MET A 8 7.00 12.01 -16.66
C MET A 8 5.76 11.30 -16.12
N ILE A 9 4.59 11.95 -16.20
CA ILE A 9 3.30 11.36 -15.87
C ILE A 9 2.96 10.23 -16.87
N TYR A 10 3.13 10.47 -18.17
CA TYR A 10 2.88 9.47 -19.21
C TYR A 10 3.74 8.22 -19.05
N TYR A 11 5.03 8.37 -18.78
CA TYR A 11 5.93 7.22 -18.55
C TYR A 11 5.64 6.51 -17.22
N SER A 12 5.30 7.25 -16.17
CA SER A 12 4.92 6.65 -14.88
C SER A 12 3.65 5.78 -15.01
N LEU A 13 2.70 6.21 -15.85
CA LEU A 13 1.47 5.46 -16.14
C LEU A 13 1.71 4.24 -17.04
N LEU A 14 2.76 4.25 -17.88
CA LEU A 14 3.12 3.14 -18.76
C LEU A 14 3.87 2.02 -18.00
N ILE A 15 4.58 2.38 -16.94
CA ILE A 15 5.33 1.43 -16.08
C ILE A 15 4.41 0.77 -15.04
N LEU A 16 3.30 1.42 -14.68
CA LEU A 16 2.41 0.96 -13.63
C LEU A 16 1.36 -0.01 -14.18
N ASP A 17 1.68 -1.30 -14.15
CA ASP A 17 0.73 -2.35 -14.51
C ASP A 17 -0.46 -2.37 -13.51
N PRO A 18 -1.72 -2.19 -13.97
CA PRO A 18 -2.89 -2.16 -13.09
C PRO A 18 -3.08 -3.45 -12.31
N SER A 19 -2.60 -4.58 -12.84
CA SER A 19 -2.81 -5.91 -12.26
C SER A 19 -2.03 -6.12 -10.98
N ILE A 20 -0.95 -5.37 -10.75
CA ILE A 20 -0.15 -5.43 -9.52
C ILE A 20 -0.40 -4.24 -8.58
N PHE A 21 -1.21 -3.27 -8.99
CA PHE A 21 -1.38 -2.01 -8.27
C PHE A 21 -1.83 -2.19 -6.80
N TYR A 22 -2.80 -3.07 -6.55
CA TYR A 22 -3.29 -3.34 -5.20
C TYR A 22 -2.23 -3.99 -4.31
N ALA A 23 -1.45 -4.93 -4.85
CA ALA A 23 -0.36 -5.54 -4.11
C ALA A 23 0.79 -4.55 -3.87
N ALA A 24 1.14 -3.76 -4.88
CA ALA A 24 2.19 -2.75 -4.80
C ALA A 24 1.85 -1.65 -3.78
N SER A 25 0.62 -1.14 -3.77
CA SER A 25 0.15 -0.16 -2.79
C SER A 25 0.24 -0.69 -1.35
N CYS A 26 -0.14 -1.95 -1.13
CA CYS A 26 0.02 -2.61 0.17
C CYS A 26 1.50 -2.66 0.61
N ILE A 27 2.42 -3.06 -0.27
CA ILE A 27 3.87 -3.16 0.04
C ILE A 27 4.48 -1.78 0.29
N ILE A 28 4.15 -0.79 -0.54
CA ILE A 28 4.67 0.58 -0.39
C ILE A 28 4.22 1.15 0.95
N CYS A 29 2.94 1.02 1.29
CA CYS A 29 2.43 1.46 2.60
C CYS A 29 3.07 0.70 3.76
N ALA A 30 3.33 -0.60 3.63
CA ALA A 30 4.03 -1.39 4.64
C ALA A 30 5.45 -0.90 4.90
N LEU A 31 6.25 -0.66 3.85
CA LEU A 31 7.64 -0.20 3.99
C LEU A 31 7.71 1.22 4.59
N ILE A 32 6.83 2.10 4.16
CA ILE A 32 6.79 3.47 4.66
C ILE A 32 6.29 3.48 6.12
N ALA A 33 5.28 2.67 6.47
CA ALA A 33 4.80 2.56 7.84
C ALA A 33 5.82 1.90 8.78
N LEU A 34 6.60 0.92 8.29
CA LEU A 34 7.76 0.38 9.01
C LEU A 34 8.78 1.47 9.35
N SER A 35 9.00 2.40 8.42
CA SER A 35 9.98 3.47 8.56
C SER A 35 9.48 4.63 9.42
N ILE A 36 8.21 5.00 9.30
CA ILE A 36 7.58 6.12 10.03
C ILE A 36 7.12 5.70 11.43
N GLY A 37 6.66 4.45 11.60
CA GLY A 37 6.10 3.95 12.85
C GLY A 37 4.69 4.48 13.16
N SER A 38 3.92 4.91 12.13
CA SER A 38 2.54 5.36 12.29
C SER A 38 1.69 5.04 11.08
N SER A 39 0.67 4.20 11.28
CA SER A 39 -0.31 3.82 10.26
C SER A 39 -1.14 5.01 9.76
N TRP A 40 -1.59 5.88 10.66
CA TRP A 40 -2.40 7.06 10.32
C TRP A 40 -1.65 8.07 9.45
N THR A 41 -0.36 8.30 9.72
CA THR A 41 0.46 9.20 8.90
C THR A 41 0.63 8.67 7.48
N VAL A 42 0.86 7.36 7.33
CA VAL A 42 1.00 6.73 6.00
C VAL A 42 -0.30 6.78 5.23
N ALA A 43 -1.43 6.47 5.87
CA ALA A 43 -2.74 6.53 5.24
C ALA A 43 -3.10 7.95 4.78
N GLY A 44 -2.79 8.98 5.59
CA GLY A 44 -3.09 10.38 5.28
C GLY A 44 -2.19 11.04 4.24
N THR A 45 -1.01 10.48 3.96
CA THR A 45 -0.05 11.07 3.00
C THR A 45 0.02 10.25 1.72
N VAL A 46 0.69 9.11 1.79
CA VAL A 46 0.91 8.20 0.66
C VAL A 46 -0.39 7.47 0.29
N GLY A 47 -1.20 7.12 1.28
CA GLY A 47 -2.50 6.48 1.05
C GLY A 47 -3.42 7.33 0.19
N ILE A 48 -3.61 8.60 0.54
CA ILE A 48 -4.43 9.53 -0.26
C ILE A 48 -3.89 9.70 -1.68
N ALA A 49 -2.56 9.79 -1.85
CA ALA A 49 -1.94 9.85 -3.17
C ALA A 49 -2.24 8.59 -4.01
N LEU A 50 -2.20 7.41 -3.40
CA LEU A 50 -2.51 6.13 -4.05
C LEU A 50 -4.01 5.98 -4.37
N ILE A 51 -4.91 6.50 -3.54
CA ILE A 51 -6.35 6.59 -3.84
C ILE A 51 -6.57 7.50 -5.08
N GLY A 52 -5.85 8.61 -5.16
CA GLY A 52 -5.89 9.49 -6.34
C GLY A 52 -5.37 8.80 -7.60
N ALA A 53 -4.28 8.03 -7.47
CA ALA A 53 -3.73 7.24 -8.57
C ALA A 53 -4.68 6.13 -9.03
N SER A 54 -5.40 5.47 -8.12
CA SER A 54 -6.35 4.41 -8.49
C SER A 54 -7.56 4.97 -9.25
N ALA A 55 -8.09 6.12 -8.83
CA ALA A 55 -9.09 6.86 -9.60
C ALA A 55 -8.54 7.27 -10.98
N GLY A 56 -7.27 7.66 -11.03
CA GLY A 56 -6.48 7.94 -12.23
C GLY A 56 -6.13 6.71 -13.09
N MET A 57 -6.49 5.50 -12.67
CA MET A 57 -6.34 4.25 -13.43
C MET A 57 -7.66 3.50 -13.63
N GLY A 58 -8.77 3.99 -13.08
CA GLY A 58 -10.11 3.39 -13.21
C GLY A 58 -10.27 2.16 -12.30
N LEU A 59 -9.37 2.03 -11.33
CA LEU A 59 -9.34 0.97 -10.34
C LEU A 59 -10.31 1.33 -9.20
N SER A 60 -10.91 0.31 -8.57
CA SER A 60 -11.78 0.50 -7.42
C SER A 60 -11.02 1.17 -6.26
N PRO A 61 -11.45 2.36 -5.80
CA PRO A 61 -10.83 3.03 -4.67
C PRO A 61 -11.11 2.31 -3.35
N GLU A 62 -12.18 1.51 -3.26
CA GLU A 62 -12.49 0.72 -2.06
C GLU A 62 -11.44 -0.36 -1.82
N ILE A 63 -11.05 -1.08 -2.89
CA ILE A 63 -10.01 -2.11 -2.83
C ILE A 63 -8.65 -1.48 -2.57
N THR A 64 -8.37 -0.33 -3.19
CA THR A 64 -7.14 0.45 -2.91
C THR A 64 -7.08 0.87 -1.45
N ALA A 65 -8.17 1.34 -0.85
CA ALA A 65 -8.21 1.69 0.57
C ALA A 65 -7.91 0.48 1.46
N GLY A 66 -8.47 -0.69 1.14
CA GLY A 66 -8.18 -1.94 1.82
C GLY A 66 -6.70 -2.32 1.75
N ALA A 67 -6.07 -2.16 0.59
CA ALA A 67 -4.64 -2.42 0.39
C ALA A 67 -3.75 -1.47 1.19
N ILE A 68 -4.04 -0.17 1.18
CA ILE A 68 -3.32 0.86 1.94
C ILE A 68 -3.38 0.56 3.44
N ILE A 69 -4.59 0.31 3.96
CA ILE A 69 -4.80 0.03 5.39
C ILE A 69 -4.06 -1.25 5.80
N SER A 70 -4.16 -2.31 5.02
CA SER A 70 -3.47 -3.58 5.30
C SER A 70 -1.96 -3.39 5.42
N GLY A 71 -1.35 -2.65 4.48
CA GLY A 71 0.07 -2.34 4.52
C GLY A 71 0.45 -1.43 5.69
N ALA A 72 -0.30 -0.34 5.88
CA ALA A 72 0.00 0.65 6.91
C ALA A 72 -0.05 0.05 8.33
N TYR A 73 -1.05 -0.79 8.63
CA TYR A 73 -1.16 -1.44 9.94
C TYR A 73 -0.12 -2.55 10.15
N PHE A 74 0.23 -3.29 9.10
CA PHE A 74 1.32 -4.25 9.17
C PHE A 74 2.63 -3.56 9.54
N GLY A 75 2.96 -2.46 8.86
CA GLY A 75 4.23 -1.78 9.08
C GLY A 75 4.32 -1.10 10.44
N ASP A 76 3.22 -0.53 10.94
CA ASP A 76 3.16 0.08 12.27
C ASP A 76 3.45 -0.94 13.39
N LYS A 77 2.80 -2.12 13.34
CA LYS A 77 3.00 -3.22 14.31
C LYS A 77 4.42 -3.78 14.33
N MET A 78 5.11 -3.71 13.20
CA MET A 78 6.44 -4.28 13.03
C MET A 78 7.55 -3.23 13.18
N SER A 79 7.19 -1.94 13.30
CA SER A 79 8.14 -0.86 13.42
C SER A 79 8.68 -0.76 14.85
N PRO A 80 10.00 -0.83 15.07
CA PRO A 80 10.61 -0.60 16.38
C PRO A 80 10.53 0.88 16.82
N LEU A 81 10.16 1.78 15.90
CA LEU A 81 9.96 3.21 16.17
C LEU A 81 8.53 3.55 16.58
N SER A 82 7.57 2.63 16.39
CA SER A 82 6.17 2.88 16.73
C SER A 82 6.00 2.93 18.25
N GLU A 83 5.30 3.98 18.71
CA GLU A 83 4.95 4.24 20.10
C GLU A 83 4.30 3.01 20.75
N THR A 84 3.36 2.36 20.05
CA THR A 84 2.62 1.21 20.59
C THR A 84 3.46 -0.05 20.67
N THR A 85 4.31 -0.28 19.66
CA THR A 85 5.25 -1.41 19.60
C THR A 85 6.36 -1.28 20.64
N ASN A 86 6.76 -0.05 21.00
CA ASN A 86 7.78 0.22 22.01
C ASN A 86 7.20 0.24 23.44
N LEU A 87 6.00 0.78 23.63
CA LEU A 87 5.35 0.87 24.95
C LEU A 87 4.90 -0.51 25.47
N ALA A 88 4.37 -1.38 24.60
CA ALA A 88 3.90 -2.72 25.00
C ALA A 88 4.98 -3.57 25.70
N PRO A 89 6.20 -3.75 25.15
CA PRO A 89 7.28 -4.48 25.83
C PRO A 89 7.80 -3.75 27.07
N ALA A 90 7.81 -2.42 27.07
CA ALA A 90 8.22 -1.63 28.25
C ALA A 90 7.29 -1.86 29.45
N VAL A 91 5.99 -2.00 29.22
CA VAL A 91 5.00 -2.30 30.27
C VAL A 91 5.01 -3.79 30.65
N ALA A 92 5.26 -4.68 29.69
CA ALA A 92 5.33 -6.13 29.91
C ALA A 92 6.65 -6.60 30.55
N GLY A 93 7.67 -5.72 30.64
CA GLY A 93 8.99 -6.06 31.17
C GLY A 93 9.80 -7.01 30.27
N THR A 94 9.49 -7.06 28.97
CA THR A 94 10.13 -7.94 27.99
C THR A 94 10.96 -7.13 26.99
N ASP A 95 12.00 -7.73 26.42
CA ASP A 95 12.79 -7.07 25.36
C ASP A 95 11.97 -6.78 24.09
N LEU A 96 12.09 -5.55 23.58
CA LEU A 96 11.41 -5.07 22.37
C LEU A 96 11.60 -6.00 21.17
N PHE A 97 12.84 -6.43 20.92
CA PHE A 97 13.15 -7.32 19.79
C PHE A 97 12.56 -8.72 19.97
N SER A 98 12.42 -9.20 21.20
CA SER A 98 11.80 -10.50 21.49
C SER A 98 10.28 -10.45 21.30
N HIS A 99 9.66 -9.32 21.66
CA HIS A 99 8.24 -9.05 21.42
C HIS A 99 7.92 -8.91 19.92
N ILE A 100 8.71 -8.13 19.18
CA ILE A 100 8.58 -8.02 17.72
C ILE A 100 8.78 -9.39 17.07
N GLY A 101 9.77 -10.18 17.52
CA GLY A 101 10.01 -11.54 17.04
C GLY A 101 8.79 -12.48 17.17
N HIS A 102 8.01 -12.35 18.24
CA HIS A 102 6.75 -13.10 18.39
C HIS A 102 5.62 -12.52 17.53
N MET A 103 5.55 -11.19 17.37
CA MET A 103 4.56 -10.57 16.48
C MET A 103 4.79 -10.94 15.02
N VAL A 104 6.05 -11.11 14.58
CA VAL A 104 6.41 -11.55 13.23
C VAL A 104 5.64 -12.82 12.83
N TRP A 105 5.53 -13.78 13.75
CA TRP A 105 4.87 -15.07 13.51
C TRP A 105 3.37 -14.97 13.19
N THR A 106 2.70 -13.87 13.56
CA THR A 106 1.28 -13.64 13.25
C THR A 106 1.09 -12.58 12.17
N THR A 107 2.02 -11.63 12.09
CA THR A 107 1.92 -10.47 11.21
C THR A 107 2.44 -10.77 9.80
N ILE A 108 3.50 -11.59 9.65
CA ILE A 108 3.95 -12.07 8.34
C ILE A 108 2.90 -12.96 7.64
N PRO A 109 2.31 -13.99 8.27
CA PRO A 109 1.32 -14.81 7.57
C PRO A 109 0.08 -14.00 7.17
N SER A 110 -0.35 -13.04 8.00
CA SER A 110 -1.49 -12.18 7.66
C SER A 110 -1.21 -11.26 6.47
N ILE A 111 -0.03 -10.63 6.38
CA ILE A 111 0.31 -9.80 5.21
C ILE A 111 0.51 -10.63 3.94
N VAL A 112 1.03 -11.86 4.07
CA VAL A 112 1.15 -12.79 2.93
C VAL A 112 -0.22 -13.17 2.39
N ILE A 113 -1.18 -13.49 3.26
CA ILE A 113 -2.57 -13.77 2.86
C ILE A 113 -3.19 -12.55 2.17
N ALA A 114 -2.99 -11.35 2.74
CA ALA A 114 -3.48 -10.11 2.15
C ALA A 114 -2.87 -9.86 0.75
N LEU A 115 -1.56 -10.06 0.59
CA LEU A 115 -0.89 -9.91 -0.70
C LEU A 115 -1.41 -10.89 -1.75
N VAL A 116 -1.58 -12.16 -1.38
CA VAL A 116 -2.15 -13.16 -2.28
C VAL A 116 -3.55 -12.73 -2.74
N LEU A 117 -4.40 -12.26 -1.83
CA LEU A 117 -5.74 -11.76 -2.18
C LEU A 117 -5.68 -10.54 -3.11
N PHE A 118 -4.82 -9.55 -2.82
CA PHE A 118 -4.69 -8.36 -3.67
C PHE A 118 -4.12 -8.67 -5.06
N ILE A 119 -3.21 -9.64 -5.16
CA ILE A 119 -2.71 -10.13 -6.45
C ILE A 119 -3.84 -10.81 -7.22
N PHE A 120 -4.59 -11.72 -6.60
CA PHE A 120 -5.72 -12.38 -7.26
C PHE A 120 -6.76 -11.37 -7.75
N ILE A 121 -7.13 -10.41 -6.91
CA ILE A 121 -8.06 -9.35 -7.28
C ILE A 121 -7.49 -8.51 -8.42
N GLY A 122 -6.20 -8.17 -8.36
CA GLY A 122 -5.48 -7.42 -9.39
C GLY A 122 -5.45 -8.11 -10.75
N LEU A 123 -5.22 -9.43 -10.77
CA LEU A 123 -5.23 -10.23 -12.00
C LEU A 123 -6.63 -10.42 -12.62
N ASN A 124 -7.70 -10.22 -11.83
CA ASN A 124 -9.09 -10.31 -12.30
C ASN A 124 -9.63 -8.96 -12.80
N ILE A 125 -8.79 -7.95 -12.95
CA ILE A 125 -9.19 -6.66 -13.48
C ILE A 125 -9.21 -6.74 -15.00
N ASP A 126 -10.38 -6.56 -15.62
CA ASP A 126 -10.52 -6.56 -17.07
C ASP A 126 -9.78 -5.36 -17.71
N PRO A 127 -8.64 -5.57 -18.40
CA PRO A 127 -7.84 -4.48 -18.94
C PRO A 127 -8.56 -3.76 -20.10
N VAL A 128 -9.45 -4.46 -20.80
CA VAL A 128 -10.23 -3.93 -21.93
C VAL A 128 -11.22 -2.85 -21.47
N ALA A 129 -11.86 -3.01 -20.30
CA ALA A 129 -12.79 -2.02 -19.75
C ALA A 129 -12.07 -0.73 -19.31
N LEU A 130 -10.85 -0.87 -18.80
CA LEU A 130 -10.01 0.27 -18.41
C LEU A 130 -9.57 1.07 -19.64
N GLN A 131 -9.04 0.43 -20.69
CA GLN A 131 -8.53 1.16 -21.85
C GLN A 131 -9.61 1.94 -22.63
N VAL A 132 -10.83 1.42 -22.72
CA VAL A 132 -11.95 2.13 -23.37
C VAL A 132 -12.35 3.38 -22.57
N THR A 133 -12.40 3.29 -21.24
CA THR A 133 -12.76 4.40 -20.35
C THR A 133 -11.66 5.48 -20.31
N TRP A 134 -10.39 5.06 -20.34
CA TRP A 134 -9.24 5.98 -20.40
C TRP A 134 -9.17 6.75 -21.71
N ARG A 135 -9.35 6.07 -22.85
CA ARG A 135 -9.27 6.71 -24.16
C ARG A 135 -10.38 7.74 -24.39
N SER A 136 -11.52 7.60 -23.73
CA SER A 136 -12.60 8.60 -23.74
C SER A 136 -12.39 9.81 -22.82
N ARG A 137 -11.50 9.72 -21.82
CA ARG A 137 -11.19 10.84 -20.90
C ARG A 137 -9.97 11.66 -21.33
N CYS A 138 -9.13 11.12 -22.23
CA CYS A 138 -7.96 11.79 -22.78
C CYS A 138 -8.20 12.41 -24.17
N ALA A 139 -9.42 12.31 -24.72
CA ALA A 139 -9.84 12.95 -25.97
C ALA A 139 -10.53 14.30 -25.71
#